data_AF-W4HKI5-F1
#
_entry.id   AF-W4HKI5-F1
#
_cell.length_a   1.000
_cell.length_b   1.000
_cell.length_c   1.000
_cell.angle_alpha   90.00
_cell.angle_beta   90.00
_cell.angle_gamma   90.00
#
_symmetry.space_group_name_H-M   'P 1'
#
loop_
_entity.id
_entity.type
_entity.pdbx_description
1 polymer ?
#
loop_
_entity_poly.entity_id
_entity_poly.type
_entity_poly.pdbx_seq_one_letter_code
_entity_poly.pdbx_strand_id
1 'polypeptide(L)'
;MRRAPLAGALVLVVALPAVPLRAAQSDAADCAAFWEGYARYADISAYLDGAADARADAERFRAEADPDDAGRIHRDARDWVLRLDAMIRGNDAQSTEVFERTAARCGRPSEN
;
A
#
# COMPACT_ATOMS: atom_id res chain seq x y z
N MET A 1 -60.06 -34.73 3.29
CA MET A 1 -59.41 -33.61 2.56
C MET A 1 -58.48 -32.89 3.53
N ARG A 2 -57.16 -33.09 3.44
CA ARG A 2 -56.15 -32.42 4.29
C ARG A 2 -55.30 -31.51 3.41
N ARG A 3 -55.31 -30.20 3.68
CA ARG A 3 -54.43 -29.20 3.06
C ARG A 3 -53.16 -29.10 3.91
N ALA A 4 -52.01 -29.29 3.28
CA ALA A 4 -50.70 -29.06 3.89
C ALA A 4 -50.27 -27.60 3.65
N PRO A 5 -49.68 -26.91 4.65
CA PRO A 5 -49.13 -25.56 4.45
C PRO A 5 -47.74 -25.64 3.81
N LEU A 6 -47.57 -24.97 2.67
CA LEU A 6 -46.26 -24.69 2.10
C LEU A 6 -45.59 -23.61 2.96
N ALA A 7 -44.70 -24.05 3.84
CA ALA A 7 -43.74 -23.19 4.53
C ALA A 7 -42.34 -23.46 3.95
N GLY A 8 -41.59 -22.40 3.69
CA GLY A 8 -40.18 -22.46 3.33
C GLY A 8 -39.94 -22.12 1.85
N ALA A 9 -39.00 -21.28 1.46
CA ALA A 9 -37.86 -20.77 2.19
C ALA A 9 -37.53 -19.36 1.68
N LEU A 10 -37.39 -18.41 2.61
CA LEU A 10 -36.81 -17.11 2.32
C LEU A 10 -35.30 -17.32 2.19
N VAL A 11 -34.78 -17.43 0.96
CA VAL A 11 -33.34 -17.47 0.70
C VAL A 11 -32.80 -16.05 0.90
N LEU A 12 -32.18 -15.80 2.04
CA LEU A 12 -31.34 -14.61 2.24
C LEU A 12 -30.08 -14.76 1.37
N VAL A 13 -30.08 -14.10 0.22
CA VAL A 13 -28.86 -13.86 -0.57
C VAL A 13 -28.06 -12.82 0.19
N VAL A 14 -27.03 -13.27 0.92
CA VAL A 14 -26.04 -12.39 1.55
C VAL A 14 -25.21 -11.79 0.43
N ALA A 15 -25.48 -10.54 0.07
CA ALA A 15 -24.67 -9.79 -0.87
C ALA A 15 -23.35 -9.43 -0.18
N LEU A 16 -22.31 -10.24 -0.40
CA LEU A 16 -20.94 -9.90 -0.02
C LEU A 16 -20.48 -8.72 -0.89
N PRO A 17 -20.01 -7.61 -0.31
CA PRO A 17 -19.43 -6.52 -1.09
C PRO A 17 -18.14 -7.00 -1.74
N ALA A 18 -18.12 -7.08 -3.07
CA ALA A 18 -16.90 -7.31 -3.83
C ALA A 18 -16.04 -6.05 -3.72
N VAL A 19 -15.03 -6.08 -2.85
CA VAL A 19 -13.99 -5.06 -2.86
C VAL A 19 -13.27 -5.16 -4.21
N PRO A 20 -13.16 -4.08 -5.00
CA PRO A 20 -12.56 -4.15 -6.32
C PRO A 20 -11.07 -4.48 -6.18
N LEU A 21 -10.69 -5.68 -6.62
CA LEU A 21 -9.30 -6.19 -6.64
C LEU A 21 -8.30 -5.18 -7.23
N ARG A 22 -8.75 -4.38 -8.20
CA ARG A 22 -7.95 -3.33 -8.86
C ARG A 22 -7.49 -2.22 -7.89
N ALA A 23 -8.35 -1.81 -6.95
CA ALA A 23 -7.99 -0.75 -6.00
C ALA A 23 -6.92 -1.24 -5.02
N ALA A 24 -7.08 -2.46 -4.50
CA ALA A 24 -6.08 -3.08 -3.63
C ALA A 24 -4.72 -3.28 -4.33
N GLN A 25 -4.72 -3.68 -5.60
CA GLN A 25 -3.48 -3.81 -6.39
C GLN A 25 -2.80 -2.45 -6.64
N SER A 26 -3.59 -1.41 -6.89
CA SER A 26 -3.08 -0.05 -7.04
C SER A 26 -2.41 0.43 -5.74
N ASP A 27 -3.07 0.19 -4.60
CA ASP A 27 -2.53 0.51 -3.28
C ASP A 27 -1.23 -0.25 -2.99
N ALA A 28 -1.17 -1.54 -3.35
CA ALA A 28 0.03 -2.36 -3.21
C ALA A 28 1.20 -1.80 -4.03
N ALA A 29 0.97 -1.43 -5.29
CA ALA A 29 2.01 -0.80 -6.11
C ALA A 29 2.48 0.56 -5.55
N ASP A 30 1.58 1.38 -5.02
CA ASP A 30 1.94 2.65 -4.39
C ASP A 30 2.79 2.43 -3.12
N CYS A 31 2.45 1.43 -2.31
CA CYS A 31 3.22 1.05 -1.13
C CYS A 31 4.57 0.41 -1.48
N ALA A 32 4.63 -0.39 -2.55
CA ALA A 32 5.88 -0.92 -3.08
C ALA A 32 6.82 0.21 -3.50
N ALA A 33 6.30 1.21 -4.24
CA ALA A 33 7.07 2.37 -4.67
C ALA A 33 7.56 3.21 -3.47
N PHE A 34 6.70 3.43 -2.48
CA PHE A 34 7.03 4.14 -1.25
C PHE A 34 8.21 3.50 -0.51
N TRP A 35 8.12 2.21 -0.21
CA TRP A 35 9.16 1.49 0.54
C TRP A 35 10.44 1.31 -0.27
N GLU A 36 10.34 1.13 -1.59
CA GLU A 36 11.53 1.10 -2.46
C GLU A 36 12.24 2.45 -2.51
N GLY A 37 11.49 3.56 -2.58
CA GLY A 37 12.04 4.90 -2.51
C GLY A 37 12.70 5.20 -1.15
N TYR A 38 12.07 4.78 -0.05
CA TYR A 38 12.64 4.87 1.29
C TYR A 38 13.96 4.11 1.38
N ALA A 39 14.00 2.85 0.95
CA ALA A 39 15.21 2.04 0.99
C ALA A 39 16.36 2.69 0.21
N ARG A 40 16.09 3.17 -1.01
CA ARG A 40 17.08 3.86 -1.85
C ARG A 40 17.63 5.12 -1.19
N TYR A 41 16.78 5.91 -0.54
CA TYR A 41 17.23 7.11 0.15
C TYR A 41 18.03 6.77 1.42
N ALA A 42 17.58 5.75 2.18
CA ALA A 42 18.29 5.28 3.37
C ALA A 42 19.69 4.72 3.05
N ASP A 43 19.92 4.14 1.87
CA ASP A 43 21.27 3.72 1.46
C ASP A 43 22.28 4.87 1.30
N ILE A 44 21.80 6.07 0.99
CA ILE A 44 22.63 7.23 0.63
C ILE A 44 22.57 8.36 1.67
N SER A 45 21.71 8.24 2.67
CA SER A 45 21.43 9.25 3.68
C SER A 45 22.02 8.83 5.01
N ALA A 46 22.73 9.74 5.68
CA ALA A 46 23.18 9.54 7.06
C ALA A 46 22.05 9.74 8.10
N TYR A 47 20.85 10.14 7.68
CA TYR A 47 19.73 10.47 8.56
C TYR A 47 18.70 9.35 8.71
N LEU A 48 18.70 8.37 7.80
CA LEU A 48 17.74 7.27 7.81
C LEU A 48 18.49 5.94 7.86
N ASP A 49 17.94 5.02 8.65
CA ASP A 49 18.36 3.63 8.72
C ASP A 49 17.26 2.72 8.12
N GLY A 50 17.42 1.40 8.22
CA GLY A 50 16.35 0.45 7.90
C GLY A 50 16.16 0.16 6.40
N ALA A 51 17.17 0.44 5.57
CA ALA A 51 17.09 0.17 4.13
C ALA A 51 16.79 -1.31 3.80
N ALA A 52 17.33 -2.26 4.57
CA ALA A 52 17.07 -3.69 4.36
C ALA A 52 15.59 -4.04 4.62
N ASP A 53 15.06 -3.57 5.75
CA ASP A 53 13.67 -3.72 6.16
C ASP A 53 12.70 -3.11 5.15
N ALA A 54 12.99 -1.90 4.68
CA ALA A 54 12.19 -1.22 3.66
C ALA A 54 12.21 -1.97 2.31
N ARG A 55 13.33 -2.59 1.91
CA ARG A 55 13.36 -3.45 0.71
C ARG A 55 12.44 -4.66 0.87
N ALA A 56 12.44 -5.29 2.04
CA ALA A 56 11.57 -6.43 2.31
C ALA A 56 10.09 -6.04 2.26
N ASP A 57 9.72 -4.89 2.82
CA ASP A 57 8.35 -4.37 2.71
C ASP A 57 7.99 -4.04 1.26
N ALA A 58 8.90 -3.42 0.49
CA ALA A 58 8.68 -3.16 -0.93
C ALA A 58 8.45 -4.45 -1.70
N GLU A 59 9.25 -5.50 -1.47
CA GLU A 59 9.07 -6.81 -2.10
C GLU A 59 7.74 -7.46 -1.75
N ARG A 60 7.31 -7.38 -0.48
CA ARG A 60 5.99 -7.87 -0.05
C ARG A 60 4.88 -7.20 -0.86
N PHE A 61 4.89 -5.88 -0.96
CA PHE A 61 3.87 -5.15 -1.71
C PHE A 61 3.97 -5.36 -3.23
N ARG A 62 5.18 -5.53 -3.79
CA ARG A 62 5.33 -5.90 -5.22
C ARG A 62 4.68 -7.25 -5.53
N ALA A 63 4.70 -8.20 -4.60
CA ALA A 63 4.06 -9.49 -4.79
C ALA A 63 2.51 -9.41 -4.83
N GLU A 64 1.94 -8.35 -4.26
CA GLU A 64 0.49 -8.09 -4.24
C GLU A 64 0.02 -7.17 -5.37
N ALA A 65 0.94 -6.41 -5.96
CA ALA A 65 0.68 -5.49 -7.06
C ALA A 65 0.37 -6.20 -8.38
N ASP A 66 -0.26 -5.48 -9.31
CA ASP A 66 -0.38 -5.92 -10.70
C ASP A 66 1.02 -6.03 -11.34
N PRO A 67 1.41 -7.14 -11.99
CA PRO A 67 2.71 -7.28 -12.65
C PRO A 67 3.01 -6.18 -13.67
N ASP A 68 1.98 -5.62 -14.32
CA ASP A 68 2.13 -4.54 -15.29
C ASP A 68 2.55 -3.20 -14.64
N ASP A 69 2.41 -3.07 -13.31
CA ASP A 69 2.81 -1.88 -12.56
C ASP A 69 4.30 -1.80 -12.24
N ALA A 70 5.11 -2.81 -12.60
CA ALA A 70 6.55 -2.82 -12.31
C ALA A 70 7.28 -1.55 -12.78
N GLY A 71 6.92 -1.05 -13.97
CA GLY A 71 7.45 0.20 -14.50
C GLY A 71 6.99 1.44 -13.72
N ARG A 72 5.74 1.45 -13.22
CA ARG A 72 5.21 2.54 -12.37
C ARG A 72 5.94 2.56 -11.03
N ILE A 73 6.03 1.40 -10.36
CA ILE A 73 6.70 1.24 -9.07
C ILE A 73 8.13 1.80 -9.12
N HIS A 74 8.89 1.44 -10.15
CA HIS A 74 10.26 1.91 -10.29
C HIS A 74 10.37 3.43 -10.48
N ARG A 75 9.46 4.04 -11.26
CA ARG A 75 9.43 5.49 -11.48
C ARG A 75 9.05 6.22 -10.20
N ASP A 76 7.96 5.80 -9.58
CA ASP A 76 7.41 6.47 -8.40
C ASP A 76 8.35 6.32 -7.19
N ALA A 77 9.09 5.22 -7.10
CA ALA A 77 10.17 5.06 -6.12
C ALA A 77 11.28 6.12 -6.28
N ARG A 78 11.59 6.56 -7.52
CA ARG A 78 12.55 7.66 -7.73
C ARG A 78 11.99 8.98 -7.26
N ASP A 79 10.69 9.22 -7.46
CA ASP A 79 10.03 10.43 -6.98
C ASP A 79 9.99 10.46 -5.44
N TRP A 80 9.82 9.31 -4.80
CA TRP A 80 9.91 9.19 -3.34
C TRP A 80 11.27 9.57 -2.77
N VAL A 81 12.37 9.22 -3.45
CA VAL A 81 13.72 9.67 -3.06
C VAL A 81 13.79 11.20 -3.03
N LEU A 82 13.21 11.88 -4.04
CA LEU A 82 13.19 13.35 -4.10
C LEU A 82 12.32 13.97 -2.99
N ARG A 83 11.17 13.36 -2.68
CA ARG A 83 10.31 13.84 -1.58
C ARG A 83 10.99 13.68 -0.22
N LEU A 84 11.65 12.55 0.01
CA LEU A 84 12.41 12.30 1.25
C LEU A 84 13.57 13.29 1.40
N ASP A 85 14.25 13.61 0.29
CA ASP A 85 15.29 14.64 0.27
C ASP A 85 14.74 16.00 0.68
N ALA A 86 13.64 16.43 0.07
CA ALA A 86 12.97 17.69 0.38
C ALA A 86 12.48 17.75 1.84
N MET A 87 11.95 16.64 2.35
CA MET A 87 11.54 16.51 3.75
C MET A 87 12.74 16.67 4.70
N ILE A 88 13.83 15.93 4.48
CA ILE A 88 14.93 15.82 5.43
C ILE A 88 15.89 17.00 5.35
N ARG A 89 16.26 17.42 4.13
CA ARG A 89 17.20 18.53 3.93
C ARG A 89 16.50 19.88 3.77
N GLY A 90 15.32 19.87 3.16
CA GLY A 90 14.54 21.09 2.90
C GLY A 90 13.56 21.47 4.01
N ASN A 91 13.28 20.58 4.97
CA ASN A 91 12.18 20.73 5.93
C ASN A 91 10.84 21.05 5.25
N ASP A 92 10.60 20.46 4.07
CA ASP A 92 9.39 20.71 3.29
C ASP A 92 8.16 20.08 3.96
N ALA A 93 7.32 20.92 4.55
CA ALA A 93 6.15 20.49 5.33
C ALA A 93 5.15 19.67 4.49
N GLN A 94 5.01 19.98 3.20
CA GLN A 94 4.12 19.23 2.31
C GLN A 94 4.64 17.80 2.09
N SER A 95 5.95 17.64 1.88
CA SER A 95 6.58 16.33 1.76
C SER A 95 6.47 15.52 3.05
N THR A 96 6.61 16.17 4.22
CA THR A 96 6.38 15.53 5.53
C THR A 96 4.95 14.98 5.63
N GLU A 97 3.95 15.79 5.33
CA GLU A 97 2.54 15.37 5.43
C GLU A 97 2.22 14.21 4.46
N VAL A 98 2.75 14.28 3.23
CA VAL A 98 2.62 13.20 2.24
C VAL A 98 3.29 11.91 2.71
N PHE A 99 4.48 12.02 3.31
CA PHE A 99 5.21 10.89 3.88
C PHE A 99 4.40 10.24 5.02
N GLU A 100 3.98 11.01 6.02
CA GLU A 100 3.26 10.49 7.19
C GLU A 100 1.96 9.79 6.81
N ARG A 101 1.14 10.39 5.93
CA ARG A 101 -0.09 9.75 5.45
C ARG A 101 0.18 8.46 4.67
N THR A 102 1.25 8.43 3.88
CA THR A 102 1.59 7.24 3.10
C THR A 102 2.17 6.16 4.00
N ALA A 103 3.02 6.50 4.96
CA ALA A 103 3.56 5.58 5.95
C ALA A 103 2.44 4.96 6.80
N ALA A 104 1.44 5.75 7.23
CA ALA A 104 0.29 5.23 7.95
C ALA A 104 -0.54 4.24 7.10
N ARG A 105 -0.70 4.51 5.80
CA ARG A 105 -1.42 3.63 4.87
C ARG A 105 -0.64 2.35 4.55
N CYS A 106 0.67 2.46 4.38
CA CYS A 106 1.56 1.39 3.94
C CYS A 106 2.30 0.69 5.09
N GLY A 107 1.95 1.01 6.33
CA GLY A 107 2.59 0.51 7.55
C GLY A 107 2.42 -1.00 7.74
N ARG A 108 3.25 -1.58 8.61
CA ARG A 108 3.21 -3.02 8.93
C ARG A 108 1.99 -3.34 9.80
N PRO A 109 1.29 -4.48 9.61
CA PRO A 109 0.12 -4.88 10.39
C PRO A 109 0.31 -5.06 11.91
N SER A 110 1.52 -4.85 12.46
CA SER A 110 1.87 -5.18 13.85
C SER A 110 1.99 -3.98 14.80
N GLU A 111 1.69 -2.76 14.35
CA GLU A 111 1.81 -1.53 15.18
C GLU A 111 0.53 -0.69 15.23
N ASN A 112 -0.64 -1.32 15.00
CA ASN A 112 -1.97 -0.75 15.29
C ASN A 112 -2.82 -1.73 16.09
#